data_AF-A0AAE4U6R4-F1
#
_entry.id   AF-A0AAE4U6R4-F1
#
_cell.length_a   1.000
_cell.length_b   1.000
_cell.length_c   1.000
_cell.angle_alpha   90.00
_cell.angle_beta   90.00
_cell.angle_gamma   90.00
#
_symmetry.space_group_name_H-M   'P 1'
#
loop_
_entity.id
_entity.type
_entity.pdbx_description
1 polymer ?
#
loop_
_entity_poly.entity_id
_entity_poly.type
_entity_poly.pdbx_seq_one_letter_code
_entity_poly.pdbx_strand_id
1 'polypeptide(L)' 'MTDLEHKIMQFESRWWRLAGSKDTAIRDELDLTPTRYYQRLHQLISRADVHATYPVLVNRLRRRTTRRPARPTVGTLNLD' A
#
# COMPACT_ATOMS: atom_id res chain seq x y z
N MET A 1 -12.78 6.09 4.68
CA MET A 1 -11.85 6.01 3.53
C MET A 1 -11.95 7.28 2.70
N THR A 2 -10.81 7.80 2.20
CA THR A 2 -10.76 8.93 1.26
C THR A 2 -10.78 8.46 -0.20
N ASP A 3 -10.99 9.39 -1.14
CA ASP A 3 -10.95 9.09 -2.59
C ASP A 3 -9.62 8.46 -3.02
N LEU A 4 -8.50 9.01 -2.54
CA LEU A 4 -7.17 8.46 -2.81
C LEU A 4 -7.01 7.04 -2.24
N GLU A 5 -7.54 6.78 -1.04
CA GLU A 5 -7.48 5.44 -0.44
C GLU A 5 -8.29 4.42 -1.24
N HIS A 6 -9.46 4.81 -1.77
CA HIS A 6 -10.22 3.98 -2.70
C HIS A 6 -9.45 3.73 -4.00
N LYS A 7 -8.83 4.76 -4.59
CA LYS A 7 -8.00 4.63 -5.80
C LYS A 7 -6.83 3.67 -5.60
N ILE A 8 -6.15 3.73 -4.46
CA ILE A 8 -5.07 2.80 -4.10
C ILE A 8 -5.59 1.35 -4.05
N MET A 9 -6.71 1.11 -3.37
CA MET A 9 -7.28 -0.25 -3.26
C MET A 9 -7.77 -0.77 -4.62
N GLN A 10 -8.40 0.08 -5.44
CA GLN A 10 -8.80 -0.27 -6.80
C GLN A 10 -7.58 -0.57 -7.69
N PHE A 11 -6.51 0.23 -7.59
CA PHE A 11 -5.26 -0.01 -8.31
C PHE A 11 -4.64 -1.38 -7.97
N GLU A 12 -4.53 -1.73 -6.68
CA GLU A 12 -4.04 -3.06 -6.28
C GLU A 12 -4.91 -4.22 -6.79
N SER A 13 -6.23 -4.01 -6.89
CA SER A 13 -7.15 -5.04 -7.36
C SER A 13 -6.90 -5.45 -8.82
N ARG A 14 -6.36 -4.54 -9.64
CA ARG A 14 -6.09 -4.76 -11.08
C ARG A 14 -4.61 -4.96 -11.41
N TRP A 15 -3.68 -4.48 -10.57
CA TRP A 15 -2.25 -4.46 -10.89
C TRP A 15 -1.65 -5.85 -11.19
N TRP A 16 -2.16 -6.91 -10.57
CA TRP A 16 -1.66 -8.27 -10.82
C TRP A 16 -1.85 -8.77 -12.26
N ARG A 17 -2.61 -8.05 -13.09
CA ARG A 17 -2.86 -8.37 -14.51
C ARG A 17 -2.05 -7.50 -15.48
N LEU A 18 -1.38 -6.46 -15.02
CA LEU A 18 -0.69 -5.49 -15.87
C LEU A 18 0.78 -5.88 -16.05
N ALA A 19 1.26 -5.87 -17.30
CA ALA A 19 2.67 -5.99 -17.63
C ALA A 19 3.30 -4.59 -17.59
N GLY A 20 4.36 -4.41 -16.79
CA GLY A 20 5.09 -3.14 -16.73
C GLY A 20 5.64 -2.79 -15.35
N SER A 21 6.26 -1.60 -15.26
CA SER A 21 6.80 -1.06 -14.02
C SER A 21 5.68 -0.51 -13.13
N LYS A 22 5.45 -1.18 -11.99
CA LYS A 22 4.46 -0.74 -10.99
C LYS A 22 4.74 0.67 -10.50
N ASP A 23 6.01 0.99 -10.34
CA ASP A 23 6.43 2.28 -9.81
C ASP A 23 6.13 3.44 -10.77
N THR A 24 6.17 3.18 -12.08
CA THR A 24 5.77 4.17 -13.10
C THR A 24 4.27 4.38 -13.06
N ALA A 25 3.48 3.30 -13.07
CA ALA A 25 2.02 3.41 -13.01
C ALA A 25 1.50 4.04 -11.71
N ILE A 26 2.18 3.80 -10.57
CA ILE A 26 1.87 4.49 -9.31
C ILE A 26 2.03 6.01 -9.47
N ARG A 27 3.10 6.46 -10.14
CA ARG A 27 3.32 7.89 -10.37
C ARG A 27 2.27 8.46 -11.30
N ASP A 28 2.03 7.80 -12.43
CA ASP A 28 1.16 8.33 -13.47
C ASP A 28 -0.33 8.31 -13.09
N GLU A 29 -0.80 7.28 -12.39
CA GLU A 29 -2.24 7.10 -12.10
C GLU A 29 -2.66 7.64 -10.73
N LEU A 30 -1.75 7.70 -9.76
CA LEU A 30 -2.07 8.09 -8.38
C LEU A 30 -1.39 9.39 -7.96
N ASP A 31 -0.51 9.95 -8.80
CA ASP A 31 0.31 11.14 -8.48
C ASP A 31 1.09 10.96 -7.16
N LEU A 32 1.57 9.74 -6.93
CA LEU A 32 2.33 9.38 -5.74
C LEU A 32 3.73 8.88 -6.09
N THR A 33 4.68 9.15 -5.20
CA THR A 33 5.95 8.42 -5.24
C THR A 33 5.73 6.97 -4.77
N PRO A 34 6.48 5.99 -5.31
CA PRO A 34 6.35 4.59 -4.90
C PRO A 34 6.51 4.38 -3.39
N THR A 35 7.44 5.10 -2.75
CA THR A 35 7.63 5.03 -1.30
C THR A 35 6.39 5.48 -0.52
N ARG A 36 5.80 6.62 -0.87
CA ARG A 36 4.57 7.12 -0.22
C ARG A 36 3.39 6.19 -0.45
N TYR A 37 3.30 5.62 -1.65
CA TYR A 37 2.31 4.61 -1.99
C TYR A 37 2.39 3.39 -1.08
N TYR A 38 3.56 2.75 -0.94
CA TYR A 38 3.70 1.54 -0.12
C TYR A 38 3.51 1.82 1.37
N GLN A 39 3.92 3.00 1.87
CA GLN A 39 3.64 3.41 3.25
C GLN A 39 2.13 3.49 3.51
N ARG A 40 1.39 4.17 2.62
CA ARG A 40 -0.06 4.31 2.76
C ARG A 40 -0.77 2.98 2.57
N LEU A 41 -0.34 2.15 1.62
CA LEU A 41 -0.88 0.80 1.42
C LEU A 41 -0.72 -0.05 2.70
N HIS A 42 0.44 -0.01 3.33
CA HIS A 42 0.68 -0.73 4.59
C HIS A 42 -0.28 -0.27 5.69
N GLN A 43 -0.48 1.05 5.84
CA GLN A 43 -1.45 1.58 6.80
C GLN A 43 -2.88 1.13 6.49
N LEU A 44 -3.28 1.13 5.22
CA LEU A 44 -4.62 0.74 4.79
C LEU A 44 -4.94 -0.73 5.07
N ILE A 45 -4.02 -1.66 4.76
CA ILE A 45 -4.28 -3.09 4.95
C ILE A 45 -4.32 -3.52 6.43
N SER A 46 -3.93 -2.63 7.34
CA SER A 46 -3.98 -2.86 8.79
C SER A 46 -5.26 -2.32 9.44
N ARG A 47 -6.08 -1.55 8.72
CA ARG A 47 -7.29 -0.91 9.27
C ARG A 47 -8.54 -1.77 9.10
N ALA A 48 -9.40 -1.77 10.13
CA ALA A 48 -10.64 -2.55 10.14
C ALA A 48 -11.68 -2.03 9.14
N ASP A 49 -11.78 -0.72 8.93
CA ASP A 49 -12.71 -0.11 7.97
C ASP A 49 -12.39 -0.53 6.53
N VAL A 50 -11.10 -0.57 6.17
CA VAL A 50 -10.65 -1.03 4.86
C VAL A 50 -10.92 -2.53 4.67
N HIS A 51 -10.75 -3.33 5.73
CA HIS A 51 -11.08 -4.76 5.68
C HIS A 51 -12.58 -5.02 5.50
N ALA A 52 -13.45 -4.23 6.15
CA ALA A 52 -14.89 -4.33 5.97
C ALA A 52 -15.31 -4.06 4.52
N THR A 53 -14.67 -3.10 3.85
CA THR A 53 -14.97 -2.75 2.45
C THR A 53 -14.33 -3.71 1.44
N TYR A 54 -13.09 -4.17 1.68
CA TYR A 54 -12.30 -4.97 0.73
C TYR A 54 -11.71 -6.25 1.36
N PRO A 55 -12.52 -7.15 1.94
CA PRO A 55 -12.03 -8.24 2.79
C PRO A 55 -11.09 -9.20 2.05
N VAL A 56 -11.45 -9.62 0.85
CA VAL A 56 -10.64 -10.57 0.05
C VAL A 56 -9.32 -9.95 -0.40
N LEU A 57 -9.35 -8.69 -0.84
CA LEU A 57 -8.17 -7.98 -1.32
C LEU A 57 -7.18 -7.74 -0.17
N VAL A 58 -7.66 -7.26 0.99
CA VAL A 58 -6.83 -7.04 2.18
C VAL A 58 -6.16 -8.34 2.62
N ASN A 59 -6.90 -9.45 2.69
CA ASN A 59 -6.33 -10.75 3.06
C ASN A 59 -5.24 -11.21 2.08
N ARG A 60 -5.45 -11.03 0.77
CA ARG A 60 -4.44 -11.34 -0.26
C ARG A 60 -3.18 -10.47 -0.11
N LEU A 61 -3.35 -9.17 0.11
CA LEU A 61 -2.25 -8.23 0.28
C LEU A 61 -1.45 -8.53 1.55
N ARG A 62 -2.11 -8.77 2.68
CA ARG A 62 -1.44 -9.14 3.94
C ARG A 62 -0.56 -10.38 3.80
N ARG A 63 -1.05 -11.42 3.12
CA ARG A 63 -0.25 -12.64 2.84
C ARG A 63 0.98 -12.39 1.97
N ARG A 64 0.95 -11.38 1.09
CA ARG A 64 2.11 -10.98 0.28
C ARG A 64 3.12 -10.16 1.11
N THR A 65 2.63 -9.29 1.98
CA THR A 65 3.46 -8.37 2.78
C THR A 65 4.17 -9.08 3.95
N THR A 66 3.56 -10.09 4.57
CA THR A 66 4.20 -10.86 5.66
C THR A 66 5.48 -11.59 5.28
N ARG A 67 5.80 -11.69 3.98
CA ARG A 67 7.07 -12.24 3.48
C ARG A 67 8.24 -11.24 3.52
N ARG A 68 8.00 -9.97 3.88
CA ARG A 68 9.05 -8.95 4.02
C ARG A 68 9.16 -8.57 5.50
N PRO A 69 10.26 -8.90 6.21
CA PRO A 69 10.42 -8.45 7.58
C PRO A 69 10.36 -6.92 7.59
N ALA A 70 9.49 -6.38 8.44
CA ALA A 70 9.46 -4.96 8.71
C ALA A 70 10.85 -4.56 9.21
N ARG A 71 11.62 -3.81 8.41
CA ARG A 71 12.78 -3.12 8.95
C ARG A 71 12.22 -2.14 9.97
N PRO A 72 12.61 -2.22 11.26
CA PRO A 72 12.30 -1.15 12.18
C PRO A 72 12.97 0.09 11.60
N THR A 73 12.18 1.15 11.38
CA THR A 73 12.73 2.49 11.24
C THR A 73 13.53 2.75 12.51
N VAL A 74 14.85 2.74 12.37
CA VAL A 74 15.77 3.30 13.37
C VAL A 74 15.24 4.68 13.69
N GLY A 75 14.72 4.83 14.91
CA GLY A 75 14.54 6.15 15.49
C GLY A 75 15.92 6.74 15.59
N THR A 76 16.23 7.68 14.70
CA THR A 76 17.31 8.63 14.96
C THR A 76 16.87 9.41 16.18
N LEU A 77 17.38 9.02 17.34
CA LEU A 77 17.49 9.88 18.51
C LEU A 77 18.12 11.18 18.00
N ASN A 78 17.32 12.24 18.01
CA ASN A 78 17.87 13.58 17.93
C ASN A 78 18.57 13.80 19.27
N LEU A 79 19.88 14.02 19.19
CA LEU A 79 20.67 14.62 20.25
C LEU A 79 20.12 16.03 20.49
N ASP A 80 19.68 16.31 21.71
CA ASP A 80 19.78 17.60 22.39
C ASP A 80 19.69 17.36 23.91
#